data_AF-B0K2Q0-F1
#
_entry.id   AF-B0K2Q0-F1
#
_cell.length_a   1.000
_cell.length_b   1.000
_cell.length_c   1.000
_cell.angle_alpha   90.00
_cell.angle_beta   90.00
_cell.angle_gamma   90.00
#
_symmetry.space_group_name_H-M   'P 1'
#
loop_
_entity.id
_entity.type
_entity.pdbx_description
1 polymer ?
#
loop_
_entity_poly.entity_id
_entity_poly.type
_entity_poly.pdbx_seq_one_letter_code
_entity_poly.pdbx_strand_id
1 'polypeptide(L)'
;MSEPLFTGKYFAAYAEELSEKKSLLGFVHPSFRFPHKGEIVISKEGLILTNLEEIKFNELSKISLHYDSLYNRFWAGGIVGQYPRLAFLCRGEPLVLEFTKNGTRKRLYLLINWRFFTGFTDNRLVYEVMIQFLNPEVL
;
A
#
# COMPACT_ATOMS: atom_id res chain seq x y z
N MET A 1 -24.05 -7.60 1.69
CA MET A 1 -22.66 -7.14 1.83
C MET A 1 -22.26 -7.38 3.25
N SER A 2 -21.16 -8.09 3.47
CA SER A 2 -20.56 -8.28 4.79
C SER A 2 -20.22 -6.92 5.42
N GLU A 3 -20.34 -6.82 6.75
CA GLU A 3 -19.98 -5.60 7.48
C GLU A 3 -18.51 -5.24 7.23
N PRO A 4 -18.19 -3.97 6.93
CA PRO A 4 -16.82 -3.57 6.66
C PRO A 4 -15.99 -3.63 7.95
N LEU A 5 -14.86 -4.34 7.88
CA LEU A 5 -13.87 -4.43 8.96
C LEU A 5 -12.98 -3.19 9.03
N PHE A 6 -12.76 -2.55 7.88
CA PHE A 6 -12.00 -1.32 7.76
C PHE A 6 -12.49 -0.51 6.56
N THR A 7 -12.50 0.81 6.72
CA THR A 7 -12.73 1.76 5.63
C THR A 7 -11.72 2.90 5.70
N GLY A 8 -11.23 3.37 4.57
CA GLY A 8 -10.30 4.50 4.53
C GLY A 8 -10.08 5.05 3.14
N LYS A 9 -9.13 5.95 3.01
CA LYS A 9 -8.62 6.46 1.73
C LYS A 9 -7.35 5.71 1.35
N TYR A 10 -7.11 5.51 0.06
CA TYR A 10 -5.89 4.89 -0.43
C TYR A 10 -5.21 5.73 -1.51
N PHE A 11 -3.90 5.54 -1.63
CA PHE A 11 -3.11 5.80 -2.81
C PHE A 11 -2.54 4.46 -3.30
N ALA A 12 -2.67 4.16 -4.60
CA ALA A 12 -2.21 2.90 -5.18
C ALA A 12 -1.40 3.09 -6.47
N ALA A 13 -0.47 2.16 -6.68
CA ALA A 13 0.31 2.04 -7.90
C ALA A 13 0.62 0.58 -8.16
N TYR A 14 0.47 0.15 -9.41
CA TYR A 14 1.01 -1.14 -9.83
C TYR A 14 2.55 -1.06 -9.94
N ALA A 15 3.21 -2.21 -9.84
CA ALA A 15 4.66 -2.29 -9.93
C ALA A 15 5.21 -1.71 -11.25
N GLU A 16 4.51 -1.97 -12.35
CA GLU A 16 4.81 -1.50 -13.69
C GLU A 16 4.77 0.04 -13.73
N GLU A 17 3.74 0.64 -13.12
CA GLU A 17 3.54 2.09 -13.07
C GLU A 17 4.62 2.80 -12.24
N LEU A 18 5.08 2.19 -11.14
CA LEU A 18 6.20 2.69 -10.35
C LEU A 18 7.52 2.59 -11.13
N SER A 19 7.69 1.55 -11.94
CA SER A 19 8.91 1.34 -12.73
C SER A 19 9.02 2.30 -13.93
N GLU A 20 7.90 2.64 -14.57
CA GLU A 20 7.83 3.52 -15.74
C GLU A 20 7.93 5.00 -15.36
N LYS A 21 7.40 5.40 -14.19
CA LYS A 21 7.52 6.76 -13.66
C LYS A 21 8.89 7.04 -13.03
N LYS A 22 9.95 6.96 -13.84
CA LYS A 22 11.27 7.59 -13.55
C LYS A 22 11.26 9.11 -13.77
N SER A 23 10.10 9.76 -13.68
CA SER A 23 9.98 11.20 -13.91
C SER A 23 10.51 11.98 -12.71
N LEU A 24 11.38 12.96 -12.98
CA LEU A 24 12.03 13.88 -12.04
C LEU A 24 11.07 14.60 -11.08
N LEU A 25 9.76 14.60 -11.33
CA LEU A 25 8.74 15.17 -10.44
C LEU A 25 8.44 14.30 -9.20
N GLY A 26 8.78 13.01 -9.23
CA GLY A 26 8.64 12.11 -8.08
C GLY A 26 9.60 12.40 -6.92
N PHE A 27 10.46 13.41 -7.05
CA PHE A 27 11.30 13.94 -5.97
C PHE A 27 10.56 14.99 -5.11
N VAL A 28 9.45 15.56 -5.60
CA VAL A 28 8.73 16.64 -4.91
C VAL A 28 7.75 16.08 -3.88
N HIS A 29 7.13 14.91 -4.14
CA HIS A 29 6.17 14.33 -3.20
C HIS A 29 5.87 12.83 -3.46
N PRO A 30 5.84 11.97 -2.42
CA PRO A 30 5.58 10.53 -2.56
C PRO A 30 4.22 10.20 -3.21
N SER A 31 3.18 10.99 -2.92
CA SER A 31 1.83 10.72 -3.45
C SER A 31 1.69 10.93 -4.96
N PHE A 32 2.55 11.71 -5.62
CA PHE A 32 2.51 11.91 -7.08
C PHE A 32 2.99 10.68 -7.86
N ARG A 33 3.64 9.73 -7.17
CA ARG A 33 4.04 8.44 -7.76
C ARG A 33 2.87 7.48 -7.87
N PHE A 34 1.83 7.65 -7.05
CA PHE A 34 0.65 6.80 -7.04
C PHE A 34 -0.40 7.38 -8.01
N PRO A 35 -0.58 6.81 -9.20
CA PRO A 35 -1.58 7.30 -10.16
C PRO A 35 -3.01 7.11 -9.67
N HIS A 36 -3.23 6.12 -8.79
CA HIS A 36 -4.57 5.75 -8.33
C HIS A 36 -4.82 6.26 -6.93
N LYS A 37 -6.05 6.73 -6.69
CA LYS A 37 -6.53 7.15 -5.37
C LYS A 37 -8.03 6.93 -5.28
N GLY A 38 -8.50 6.61 -4.08
CA GLY A 38 -9.91 6.34 -3.85
C GLY A 38 -10.18 5.95 -2.42
N GLU A 39 -11.26 5.20 -2.23
CA GLU A 39 -11.65 4.62 -0.95
C GLU A 39 -11.33 3.13 -0.93
N ILE A 40 -10.89 2.64 0.22
CA ILE A 40 -10.68 1.23 0.47
C ILE A 40 -11.76 0.74 1.43
N VAL A 41 -12.35 -0.41 1.11
CA VAL A 41 -13.25 -1.15 1.99
C VAL A 41 -12.68 -2.56 2.16
N ILE A 42 -12.49 -3.00 3.39
CA ILE A 42 -12.03 -4.36 3.71
C ILE A 42 -13.18 -5.07 4.41
N SER A 43 -13.50 -6.27 3.93
CA SER A 43 -14.51 -7.15 4.49
C SER A 43 -13.92 -8.54 4.68
N LYS A 44 -14.72 -9.50 5.14
CA LYS A 44 -14.30 -10.91 5.27
C LYS A 44 -14.04 -11.59 3.93
N GLU A 45 -14.55 -11.05 2.84
CA GLU A 45 -14.42 -11.64 1.49
C GLU A 45 -13.13 -11.19 0.79
N GLY A 46 -12.60 -10.02 1.18
CA GLY A 46 -11.46 -9.38 0.56
C GLY A 46 -11.51 -7.87 0.72
N LEU A 47 -10.91 -7.17 -0.24
CA LEU A 47 -10.84 -5.72 -0.25
C LEU A 47 -11.32 -5.13 -1.59
N ILE A 48 -11.94 -3.96 -1.51
CA ILE A 48 -12.39 -3.17 -2.65
C ILE A 48 -11.62 -1.86 -2.62
N LEU A 49 -10.96 -1.54 -3.73
CA LEU A 49 -10.34 -0.25 -4.01
C LEU A 49 -11.21 0.46 -5.03
N THR A 50 -12.00 1.43 -4.57
CA THR A 50 -12.99 2.14 -5.41
C THR A 50 -12.31 2.75 -6.64
N ASN A 51 -12.88 2.48 -7.82
CA ASN A 51 -12.37 2.91 -9.14
C ASN A 51 -11.04 2.27 -9.57
N LEU A 52 -10.61 1.18 -8.94
CA LEU A 52 -9.36 0.50 -9.30
C LEU A 52 -9.52 -1.02 -9.42
N GLU A 53 -9.76 -1.70 -8.29
CA GLU A 53 -9.67 -3.16 -8.25
C GLU A 53 -10.43 -3.71 -7.05
N GLU A 54 -11.14 -4.82 -7.24
CA GLU A 54 -11.61 -5.70 -6.16
C GLU A 54 -10.70 -6.93 -6.10
N ILE A 55 -10.23 -7.26 -4.90
CA ILE A 55 -9.29 -8.36 -4.66
C ILE A 55 -9.85 -9.24 -3.54
N LYS A 56 -10.17 -10.48 -3.88
CA LYS A 56 -10.62 -11.48 -2.90
C LYS A 56 -9.42 -12.05 -2.14
N PHE A 57 -9.63 -12.49 -0.90
CA PHE A 57 -8.54 -13.09 -0.12
C PHE A 57 -7.97 -14.35 -0.78
N ASN A 58 -8.78 -15.14 -1.50
CA ASN A 58 -8.32 -16.31 -2.24
C ASN A 58 -7.51 -15.97 -3.50
N GLU A 59 -7.54 -14.72 -3.97
CA GLU A 59 -6.72 -14.24 -5.09
C GLU A 59 -5.36 -13.71 -4.61
N LEU A 60 -5.24 -13.39 -3.31
CA LEU A 60 -4.01 -12.92 -2.70
C LEU A 60 -3.04 -14.08 -2.50
N SER A 61 -1.87 -13.96 -3.11
CA SER A 61 -0.74 -14.87 -2.93
C SER A 61 0.19 -14.42 -1.80
N LYS A 62 0.30 -13.11 -1.57
CA LYS A 62 1.18 -12.53 -0.55
C LYS A 62 0.71 -11.15 -0.14
N ILE A 63 0.84 -10.86 1.15
CA ILE A 63 0.72 -9.52 1.73
C ILE A 63 2.00 -9.22 2.52
N SER A 64 2.52 -8.00 2.41
CA SER A 64 3.71 -7.61 3.16
C SER A 64 3.80 -6.10 3.39
N LEU A 65 4.53 -5.71 4.43
CA LEU A 65 4.92 -4.35 4.73
C LEU A 65 6.44 -4.28 4.57
N HIS A 66 6.91 -3.79 3.43
CA HIS A 66 8.34 -3.57 3.25
C HIS A 66 8.61 -2.57 2.13
N TYR A 67 9.75 -1.91 2.26
CA TYR A 67 10.36 -1.17 1.17
C TYR A 67 11.13 -2.12 0.24
N ASP A 68 11.09 -1.85 -1.05
CA ASP A 68 11.88 -2.56 -2.05
C ASP A 68 12.52 -1.60 -3.07
N SER A 69 13.08 -2.14 -4.15
CA SER A 69 13.74 -1.33 -5.19
C SER A 69 12.77 -0.43 -5.96
N LEU A 70 11.47 -0.75 -5.99
CA LEU A 70 10.43 0.01 -6.67
C LEU A 70 9.86 1.10 -5.77
N TYR A 71 9.71 0.82 -4.47
CA TYR A 71 9.32 1.80 -3.47
C TYR A 71 10.22 1.75 -2.23
N ASN A 72 11.23 2.62 -2.20
CA ASN A 72 12.24 2.68 -1.14
C ASN A 72 11.99 3.87 -0.18
N ARG A 73 12.74 3.90 0.93
CA ARG A 73 12.65 4.96 1.95
C ARG A 73 12.98 6.36 1.43
N PHE A 74 13.84 6.47 0.41
CA PHE A 74 14.13 7.75 -0.25
C PHE A 74 12.84 8.31 -0.86
N TRP A 75 12.09 7.47 -1.57
CA TRP A 75 10.83 7.83 -2.22
C TRP A 75 9.67 8.05 -1.26
N ALA A 76 9.72 7.48 -0.07
CA ALA A 76 8.76 7.74 1.00
C ALA A 76 8.94 9.10 1.71
N GLY A 77 9.86 9.95 1.24
CA GLY A 77 10.15 11.27 1.82
C GLY A 77 11.22 11.24 2.92
N GLY A 78 12.03 10.18 2.99
CA GLY A 78 13.07 9.99 3.99
C GLY A 78 14.34 10.81 3.81
N ILE A 79 14.47 11.62 2.75
CA ILE A 79 15.66 12.46 2.52
C ILE A 79 15.30 13.93 2.74
N VAL A 80 15.65 14.42 3.92
CA VAL A 80 15.65 15.86 4.25
C VAL A 80 17.06 16.25 4.66
N GLY A 81 17.92 16.56 3.66
CA GLY A 81 19.25 17.16 3.88
C GLY A 81 20.33 16.27 4.52
N GLN A 82 21.53 16.82 4.64
CA GLN A 82 22.77 16.19 5.17
C GLN A 82 22.74 15.83 6.67
N TYR A 83 21.57 15.71 7.30
CA TYR A 83 21.46 15.43 8.72
C TYR A 83 20.57 14.20 8.99
N PRO A 84 21.10 13.15 9.67
CA PRO A 84 20.29 12.02 10.11
C PRO A 84 19.51 12.44 11.36
N ARG A 85 18.37 13.14 11.19
CA ARG A 85 17.47 13.40 12.32
C ARG A 85 16.50 12.23 12.50
N LEU A 86 16.70 11.46 13.58
CA LEU A 86 15.71 10.93 14.55
C LEU A 86 14.30 10.47 14.07
N ALA A 87 14.10 10.07 12.81
CA ALA A 87 12.80 9.67 12.26
C ALA A 87 12.76 8.18 11.84
N PHE A 88 13.36 7.32 12.66
CA PHE A 88 13.58 5.89 12.38
C PHE A 88 12.33 4.98 12.42
N LEU A 89 11.13 5.52 12.66
CA LEU A 89 9.89 4.76 12.82
C LEU A 89 8.95 4.99 11.62
N CYS A 90 8.94 4.02 10.69
CA CYS A 90 7.84 3.67 9.77
C CYS A 90 7.03 4.82 9.13
N ARG A 91 7.67 5.79 8.47
CA ARG A 91 6.94 6.78 7.64
C ARG A 91 6.70 6.25 6.22
N GLY A 92 5.46 5.90 5.91
CA GLY A 92 5.05 5.60 4.54
C GLY A 92 5.46 4.21 4.03
N GLU A 93 5.69 3.24 4.91
CA GLU A 93 5.97 1.86 4.48
C GLU A 93 4.77 1.33 3.69
N PRO A 94 4.94 0.89 2.44
CA PRO A 94 3.83 0.51 1.59
C PRO A 94 3.28 -0.84 2.04
N LEU A 95 1.96 -0.97 1.97
CA LEU A 95 1.33 -2.28 1.97
C LEU A 95 1.43 -2.85 0.55
N VAL A 96 2.15 -3.95 0.41
CA VAL A 96 2.37 -4.60 -0.88
C VAL A 96 1.47 -5.82 -0.97
N LEU A 97 0.59 -5.81 -1.97
CA LEU A 97 -0.29 -6.91 -2.31
C LEU A 97 0.22 -7.61 -3.56
N GLU A 98 0.40 -8.92 -3.51
CA GLU A 98 0.63 -9.74 -4.69
C GLU A 98 -0.55 -10.68 -4.87
N PHE A 99 -1.20 -10.60 -6.03
CA PHE A 99 -2.41 -11.37 -6.34
C PHE A 99 -2.42 -11.81 -7.78
N THR A 100 -3.21 -12.83 -8.09
CA THR A 100 -3.41 -13.31 -9.46
C THR A 100 -4.81 -12.92 -9.92
N LYS A 101 -4.90 -12.17 -11.02
CA LYS A 101 -6.18 -11.81 -11.63
C LYS A 101 -6.15 -12.12 -13.12
N ASN A 102 -7.18 -12.80 -13.61
CA ASN A 102 -7.28 -13.26 -15.01
C ASN A 102 -6.00 -14.00 -15.49
N GLY A 103 -5.43 -14.86 -14.62
CA GLY A 103 -4.22 -15.63 -14.92
C GLY A 103 -2.91 -14.84 -14.91
N THR A 104 -2.94 -13.53 -14.62
CA THR A 104 -1.74 -12.69 -14.55
C THR A 104 -1.44 -12.31 -13.11
N ARG A 105 -0.18 -12.49 -12.69
CA ARG A 105 0.29 -12.03 -11.38
C ARG A 105 0.47 -10.52 -11.42
N LYS A 106 -0.19 -9.83 -10.49
CA LYS A 106 -0.07 -8.39 -10.28
C LYS A 106 0.57 -8.10 -8.93
N ARG A 107 1.30 -7.00 -8.85
CA ARG A 107 1.80 -6.44 -7.59
C ARG A 107 1.32 -5.00 -7.45
N LEU A 108 0.67 -4.70 -6.34
CA LEU A 108 0.10 -3.40 -6.04
C LEU A 108 0.69 -2.85 -4.74
N TYR A 109 1.10 -1.59 -4.77
CA TYR A 109 1.61 -0.85 -3.62
C TYR A 109 0.53 0.09 -3.13
N LEU A 110 0.30 0.10 -1.81
CA LEU A 110 -0.76 0.88 -1.18
C LEU A 110 -0.20 1.76 -0.06
N LEU A 111 -0.70 3.00 0.00
CA LEU A 111 -0.61 3.87 1.17
C LEU A 111 -2.03 4.20 1.63
N ILE A 112 -2.40 3.72 2.82
CA ILE A 112 -3.74 3.84 3.37
C ILE A 112 -3.76 4.96 4.42
N ASN A 113 -4.76 5.84 4.33
CA ASN A 113 -4.95 7.01 5.17
C ASN A 113 -3.66 7.84 5.35
N TRP A 114 -2.88 7.95 4.27
CA TRP A 114 -1.59 8.62 4.32
C TRP A 114 -1.74 10.09 4.74
N ARG A 115 -1.01 10.48 5.78
CA ARG A 115 -1.08 11.82 6.38
C ARG A 115 0.06 12.69 5.89
N PHE A 116 -0.27 13.78 5.20
CA PHE A 116 0.71 14.69 4.58
C PHE A 116 1.77 15.21 5.54
N PHE A 117 1.37 15.70 6.71
CA PHE A 117 2.29 16.36 7.65
C PHE A 117 3.20 15.40 8.40
N THR A 118 2.78 14.14 8.60
CA THR A 118 3.51 13.18 9.45
C THR A 118 4.12 12.03 8.67
N GLY A 119 3.67 11.78 7.44
CA GLY A 119 4.05 10.63 6.63
C GLY A 119 3.53 9.29 7.15
N PHE A 120 2.59 9.28 8.10
CA PHE A 120 2.03 8.05 8.67
C PHE A 120 0.97 7.45 7.75
N THR A 121 0.84 6.12 7.81
CA THR A 121 -0.19 5.32 7.14
C THR A 121 -0.83 4.36 8.13
N ASP A 122 -2.04 3.90 7.82
CA ASP A 122 -2.72 2.84 8.56
C ASP A 122 -2.35 1.44 8.01
N ASN A 123 -1.30 1.34 7.19
CA ASN A 123 -0.92 0.12 6.49
C ASN A 123 -0.65 -1.06 7.44
N ARG A 124 -0.05 -0.79 8.60
CA ARG A 124 0.21 -1.83 9.62
C ARG A 124 -1.07 -2.38 10.22
N LEU A 125 -2.00 -1.50 10.59
CA LEU A 125 -3.31 -1.89 11.09
C LEU A 125 -4.03 -2.75 10.04
N VAL A 126 -4.02 -2.31 8.79
CA VAL A 126 -4.67 -3.04 7.69
C VAL A 126 -4.01 -4.40 7.45
N TYR A 127 -2.68 -4.48 7.50
CA TYR A 127 -1.95 -5.74 7.39
C TYR A 127 -2.37 -6.74 8.48
N GLU A 128 -2.44 -6.28 9.73
CA GLU A 128 -2.85 -7.10 10.88
C GLU A 128 -4.30 -7.58 10.75
N VAL A 129 -5.20 -6.76 10.19
CA VAL A 129 -6.57 -7.19 9.87
C VAL A 129 -6.56 -8.25 8.77
N MET A 130 -5.83 -8.03 7.68
CA MET A 130 -5.84 -8.93 6.52
C MET A 130 -5.18 -10.29 6.79
N ILE A 131 -4.13 -10.33 7.62
CA ILE A 131 -3.41 -11.59 7.88
C ILE A 131 -4.27 -12.61 8.65
N GLN A 132 -5.21 -12.14 9.46
CA GLN A 132 -6.18 -12.99 10.17
C GLN A 132 -7.07 -13.79 9.21
N PHE A 133 -7.31 -13.28 8.00
CA PHE A 133 -8.13 -13.94 6.97
C PHE A 133 -7.30 -14.78 6.00
N LEU A 134 -6.00 -14.50 5.86
CA LEU A 134 -5.10 -15.27 5.00
C LEU A 134 -4.57 -16.54 5.69
N ASN A 135 -4.42 -16.52 7.01
CA ASN A 135 -3.97 -17.67 7.81
C ASN A 135 -4.97 -17.97 8.94
N PRO A 136 -6.08 -18.66 8.66
CA PRO A 136 -7.11 -18.95 9.67
C PRO A 136 -6.63 -19.90 10.78
N GLU A 137 -5.45 -20.53 10.66
CA GLU A 137 -4.89 -21.47 11.65
C GLU A 137 -4.15 -20.80 12.83
N VAL A 138 -4.16 -19.47 12.93
CA VAL A 138 -3.48 -18.71 14.01
C VAL A 138 -4.48 -18.23 15.10
N LEU A 139 -5.67 -18.84 15.18
CA LEU A 139 -6.66 -18.58 16.24
C LEU A 139 -6.87 -19.80 17.13
#